data_AF-A0A528AY55-F1
#
_entry.id   AF-A0A528AY55-F1
#
_cell.length_a   1.000
_cell.length_b   1.000
_cell.length_c   1.000
_cell.angle_alpha   90.00
_cell.angle_beta   90.00
_cell.angle_gamma   90.00
#
_symmetry.space_group_name_H-M   'P 1'
#
loop_
_entity.id
_entity.type
_entity.pdbx_description
1 polymer ?
#
loop_
_entity_poly.entity_id
_entity_poly.type
_entity_poly.pdbx_seq_one_letter_code
_entity_poly.pdbx_strand_id
1 'polypeptide(L)' 'MNMISPEAVANSKRAWLKILARYKKPDRRRSAVELAITLVPFATLWALSSVAYAHGHWWGLILI' A
#
# COMPACT_ATOMS: atom_id res chain seq x y z
N MET A 1 -13.73 -43.07 -14.37
CA MET A 1 -14.44 -41.77 -14.40
C MET A 1 -14.50 -41.26 -12.96
N ASN A 2 -13.72 -40.25 -12.59
CA ASN A 2 -13.71 -39.77 -11.20
C ASN A 2 -14.98 -38.93 -10.97
N MET A 3 -15.98 -39.49 -10.28
CA MET A 3 -17.24 -38.82 -10.00
C MET A 3 -17.05 -37.84 -8.85
N ILE A 4 -16.55 -36.64 -9.17
CA ILE A 4 -16.47 -35.58 -8.17
C ILE A 4 -17.89 -35.16 -7.82
N SER A 5 -18.27 -35.47 -6.57
CA SER A 5 -19.46 -34.98 -5.87
C SER A 5 -19.83 -33.53 -6.24
N PRO A 6 -20.97 -33.12 -6.83
CA PRO A 6 -21.24 -31.68 -6.96
C PRO A 6 -21.20 -30.95 -5.59
N GLU A 7 -21.51 -31.65 -4.49
CA GLU A 7 -21.31 -31.19 -3.12
C GLU A 7 -19.83 -31.03 -2.73
N ALA A 8 -18.93 -31.88 -3.24
CA ALA A 8 -17.50 -31.78 -3.00
C ALA A 8 -16.90 -30.53 -3.68
N VAL A 9 -17.38 -30.20 -4.89
CA VAL A 9 -17.01 -28.96 -5.59
C VAL A 9 -17.57 -27.73 -4.85
N ALA A 10 -18.81 -27.79 -4.38
CA ALA A 10 -19.43 -26.71 -3.62
C ALA A 10 -18.68 -26.43 -2.30
N ASN A 11 -18.27 -27.48 -1.58
CA ASN A 11 -17.45 -27.37 -0.39
C ASN A 11 -16.07 -26.78 -0.68
N SER A 12 -15.42 -27.21 -1.77
CA SER A 12 -14.11 -26.68 -2.18
C SER A 12 -14.20 -25.19 -2.54
N LYS A 13 -15.25 -24.77 -3.26
CA LYS A 13 -15.53 -23.34 -3.51
C LYS A 13 -15.71 -22.54 -2.22
N ARG A 14 -16.51 -23.05 -1.27
CA ARG A 14 -16.70 -22.40 0.04
C ARG A 14 -15.40 -22.30 0.84
N ALA A 15 -14.56 -23.34 0.83
CA ALA A 15 -13.26 -23.32 1.48
C ALA A 15 -12.34 -22.24 0.89
N TRP A 16 -12.32 -22.11 -0.44
CA TRP A 16 -11.53 -21.08 -1.12
C TRP A 16 -12.02 -19.66 -0.82
N LEU A 17 -13.33 -19.44 -0.82
CA LEU A 17 -13.92 -18.15 -0.45
C LEU A 17 -13.60 -17.76 1.01
N LYS A 18 -13.50 -18.73 1.93
CA LYS A 18 -13.11 -18.49 3.33
C LYS A 18 -11.65 -18.02 3.45
N ILE A 19 -10.76 -18.58 2.63
CA ILE A 19 -9.35 -18.15 2.55
C ILE A 19 -9.27 -16.72 2.01
N LEU A 20 -9.94 -16.44 0.88
CA LEU A 20 -10.00 -15.10 0.28
C LEU A 20 -10.62 -14.05 1.21
N ALA A 21 -11.62 -14.43 2.01
CA ALA A 21 -12.24 -13.53 2.99
C ALA A 21 -11.24 -13.03 4.05
N ARG A 22 -10.19 -13.80 4.36
CA ARG A 22 -9.12 -13.37 5.28
C ARG A 22 -8.23 -12.29 4.67
N TYR A 23 -8.06 -12.27 3.35
CA TYR A 23 -7.34 -11.21 2.62
C TYR A 23 -8.19 -9.95 2.36
N LYS A 24 -9.52 -10.03 2.54
CA LYS A 24 -10.44 -8.88 2.35
C LYS A 24 -10.41 -7.84 3.47
N LYS A 25 -9.60 -8.00 4.51
CA LYS A 25 -9.43 -6.96 5.52
C LYS A 25 -8.18 -6.14 5.18
N PRO A 26 -8.31 -5.04 4.40
CA PRO A 26 -7.22 -4.10 4.26
C PRO A 26 -6.92 -3.54 5.65
N ASP A 27 -5.70 -3.77 6.14
CA ASP A 27 -5.22 -3.11 7.33
C ASP A 27 -4.96 -1.65 6.98
N ARG A 28 -5.94 -0.79 7.32
CA ARG A 28 -5.88 0.65 7.07
C ARG A 28 -4.67 1.29 7.75
N ARG A 29 -4.21 0.76 8.89
CA ARG A 29 -3.04 1.28 9.59
C ARG A 29 -1.78 0.95 8.79
N ARG A 30 -1.65 -0.28 8.30
CA ARG A 30 -0.52 -0.66 7.44
C ARG A 30 -0.48 0.18 6.16
N SER A 31 -1.63 0.35 5.49
CA SER A 31 -1.71 1.17 4.28
C SER A 31 -1.35 2.65 4.55
N ALA A 32 -1.81 3.21 5.67
CA ALA A 32 -1.45 4.57 6.08
C ALA A 32 0.05 4.71 6.40
N VAL A 33 0.66 3.69 7.01
CA VAL A 33 2.11 3.67 7.28
C VAL A 33 2.91 3.62 5.98
N GLU A 34 2.53 2.78 5.03
CA GLU A 34 3.19 2.70 3.72
C GLU A 34 3.12 4.05 2.95
N LEU A 35 1.98 4.72 3.03
CA LEU A 35 1.82 6.09 2.50
C LEU A 35 2.65 7.12 3.26
N ALA A 36 2.67 7.06 4.60
CA ALA A 36 3.44 8.01 5.40
C ALA A 36 4.95 7.88 5.15
N ILE A 37 5.47 6.66 5.02
CA ILE A 37 6.90 6.40 4.77
C ILE A 37 7.35 6.96 3.41
N THR A 38 6.44 7.11 2.44
CA THR A 38 6.77 7.69 1.13
C THR A 38 6.51 9.20 1.09
N LEU A 39 5.40 9.65 1.67
CA LEU A 39 5.01 11.05 1.66
C LEU A 39 5.88 11.92 2.58
N VAL A 40 6.28 11.40 3.75
CA VAL A 40 7.07 12.16 4.74
C VAL A 40 8.46 12.54 4.20
N PRO A 41 9.28 11.62 3.65
CA PRO A 41 10.57 11.99 3.08
C PRO A 41 10.44 13.00 1.94
N PHE A 42 9.46 12.79 1.04
CA PHE A 42 9.19 13.71 -0.07
C PHE A 42 8.83 15.11 0.42
N ALA A 43 7.88 15.22 1.36
CA ALA A 43 7.47 16.51 1.92
C ALA A 43 8.62 17.22 2.65
N THR A 44 9.49 16.46 3.32
CA THR A 44 10.68 16.99 4.00
C THR A 44 11.65 17.61 3.00
N LEU A 45 12.00 16.86 1.95
CA LEU A 45 12.89 17.33 0.89
C LEU A 45 12.33 18.56 0.15
N TRP A 46 11.03 18.54 -0.16
CA TRP A 46 10.33 19.67 -0.77
C TRP A 46 10.35 20.93 0.11
N ALA A 47 10.11 20.77 1.42
CA ALA A 47 10.15 21.88 2.36
C ALA A 47 11.55 22.47 2.48
N LEU A 48 12.58 21.62 2.59
CA LEU A 48 13.98 22.05 2.60
C LEU A 48 14.37 22.78 1.31
N SER A 49 13.92 22.26 0.16
CA SER A 49 14.13 22.90 -1.14
C SER A 49 13.52 24.30 -1.20
N SER A 50 12.27 24.42 -0.75
CA SER A 50 11.52 25.68 -0.71
C SER A 50 12.18 26.70 0.22
N VAL A 51 12.64 26.28 1.40
CA VAL A 51 13.36 27.14 2.37
C VAL A 51 14.69 27.60 1.79
N ALA A 52 15.45 26.71 1.17
CA ALA A 52 16.74 27.03 0.56
C ALA A 52 16.57 28.03 -0.60
N TYR A 53 15.58 27.83 -1.46
CA TYR A 53 15.25 28.78 -2.52
C TYR A 53 14.89 30.17 -1.97
N ALA A 54 14.06 30.23 -0.92
CA ALA A 54 13.67 31.48 -0.27
C ALA A 54 14.86 32.25 0.34
N HIS A 55 15.93 31.56 0.74
CA HIS A 55 17.17 32.16 1.26
C HIS A 55 18.21 32.43 0.17
N GLY A 56 17.86 32.31 -1.11
CA GLY A 56 18.77 32.55 -2.24
C GLY A 56 19.75 31.41 -2.51
N HIS A 57 19.63 30.28 -1.81
CA HIS A 57 20.38 29.07 -2.08
C HIS A 57 19.71 28.28 -3.20
N TRP A 58 19.93 28.72 -4.44
CA TRP A 58 19.38 28.08 -5.65
C TRP A 58 19.72 26.59 -5.79
N TRP A 59 20.83 26.12 -5.22
CA TRP A 59 21.19 24.70 -5.13
C TRP A 59 20.20 23.85 -4.32
N GLY A 60 19.37 24.47 -3.47
CA GLY A 60 18.32 23.79 -2.72
C GLY A 60 17.30 23.07 -3.59
N LEU A 61 17.18 23.45 -4.86
CA LEU A 61 16.35 22.75 -5.85
C LEU A 61 16.82 21.31 -6.12
N ILE A 62 18.06 20.93 -5.82
CA ILE A 62 18.54 19.53 -5.97
C ILE A 62 17.84 18.56 -5.00
N LEU A 63 17.25 19.07 -3.91
CA LEU A 63 16.60 18.23 -2.92
C LEU A 63 15.30 17.61 -3.45
N ILE A 64 14.72 18.11 -4.54
CA ILE A 64 13.44 17.66 -5.12
C ILE A 64 13.64 17.17 -6.57
#